data_AF-A0A158CHZ3-F1
#
_entry.id   AF-A0A158CHZ3-F1
#
_cell.length_a   1.000
_cell.length_b   1.000
_cell.length_c   1.000
_cell.angle_alpha   90.00
_cell.angle_beta   90.00
_cell.angle_gamma   90.00
#
_symmetry.space_group_name_H-M   'P 1'
#
loop_
_entity.id
_entity.type
_entity.pdbx_description
1 polymer ?
#
loop_
_entity_poly.entity_id
_entity_poly.type
_entity_poly.pdbx_seq_one_letter_code
_entity_poly.pdbx_strand_id
1 'polypeptide(L)' 'MEPLNSSGARRVPWNKGRLTGQKPPLKLREIWAIRTRLQMSSNARELAMFNLAIDSKLRACDLTRLQV' A
#
# COMPACT_ATOMS: atom_id res chain seq x y z
N MET A 1 -4.85 44.60 -5.57
CA MET A 1 -5.53 43.30 -5.42
C MET A 1 -4.62 42.27 -6.05
N GLU A 2 -3.76 41.65 -5.24
CA GLU A 2 -2.82 40.62 -5.71
C GLU A 2 -3.55 39.26 -5.70
N PRO A 3 -3.47 38.45 -6.78
CA PRO A 3 -4.11 37.16 -6.80
C PRO A 3 -3.35 36.19 -5.88
N LEU A 4 -4.08 35.54 -4.98
CA LEU A 4 -3.58 34.44 -4.15
C LEU A 4 -3.24 33.27 -5.07
N ASN A 5 -1.98 33.18 -5.48
CA ASN A 5 -1.41 31.99 -6.09
C ASN A 5 -1.38 30.89 -5.02
N SER A 6 -2.48 30.13 -4.91
CA SER A 6 -2.54 28.88 -4.17
C SER A 6 -1.72 27.82 -4.90
N SER A 7 -0.40 28.00 -4.90
CA SER A 7 0.55 26.96 -5.29
C SER A 7 0.48 25.87 -4.24
N GLY A 8 -0.40 24.88 -4.47
CA GLY A 8 -0.55 23.71 -3.63
C GLY A 8 0.82 23.13 -3.33
N ALA A 9 1.22 23.18 -2.05
CA ALA A 9 2.53 22.74 -1.61
C ALA A 9 2.76 21.33 -2.16
N ARG A 10 3.73 21.18 -3.07
CA ARG A 10 4.13 19.87 -3.61
C ARG A 10 4.40 18.96 -2.42
N ARG A 11 3.53 17.96 -2.19
CA ARG A 11 3.71 17.00 -1.10
C ARG A 11 5.06 16.31 -1.30
N VAL A 12 6.01 16.67 -0.45
CA VAL A 12 7.33 16.05 -0.44
C VAL A 12 7.16 14.62 0.06
N PRO A 13 7.62 13.60 -0.68
CA PRO A 13 7.58 12.23 -0.22
C PRO A 13 8.31 12.08 1.12
N TRP A 14 7.77 11.28 2.03
CA TRP A 14 8.36 11.02 3.37
C TRP A 14 9.78 10.44 3.31
N ASN A 15 10.18 9.90 2.15
CA ASN A 15 11.49 9.31 1.88
C ASN A 15 12.38 10.17 0.98
N LYS A 16 12.04 11.44 0.69
CA LYS A 16 12.88 12.31 -0.17
C LYS A 16 14.29 12.42 0.43
N GLY A 17 15.31 12.11 -0.37
CA GLY A 17 16.71 12.12 0.05
C GLY A 17 17.17 10.89 0.87
N ARG A 18 16.29 9.92 1.13
CA ARG A 18 16.66 8.64 1.77
C ARG A 18 16.81 7.56 0.70
N LEU A 19 17.96 6.88 0.69
CA LEU A 19 18.19 5.72 -0.16
C LEU A 19 17.38 4.53 0.38
N THR A 20 16.11 4.41 -0.01
CA THR A 20 15.30 3.24 0.29
C THR A 20 15.64 2.15 -0.71
N GLY A 21 16.56 1.26 -0.33
CA GLY A 21 16.91 0.08 -1.13
C GLY A 21 15.74 -0.90 -1.25
N GLN A 22 16.01 -2.06 -1.87
CA GLN A 22 15.02 -3.13 -1.98
C GLN A 22 14.59 -3.58 -0.57
N LYS A 23 13.28 -3.51 -0.30
CA LYS A 23 12.73 -4.09 0.92
C LYS A 23 12.75 -5.62 0.80
N PRO A 24 13.15 -6.35 1.85
CA PRO A 24 13.12 -7.80 1.83
C PRO A 24 11.67 -8.29 1.63
N PRO A 25 11.48 -9.45 0.97
CA PRO A 25 10.16 -10.07 0.87
C PRO A 25 9.66 -10.50 2.25
N LEU A 26 8.33 -10.60 2.38
CA LEU A 26 7.71 -11.09 3.60
C LEU A 26 8.06 -12.57 3.84
N LYS A 27 8.37 -12.92 5.08
CA LYS A 27 8.54 -14.31 5.51
C LYS A 27 7.18 -14.99 5.61
N LEU A 28 7.15 -16.31 5.43
CA LEU A 28 5.91 -17.10 5.53
C LEU A 28 5.16 -16.82 6.86
N ARG A 29 5.87 -16.80 7.99
CA ARG A 29 5.29 -16.50 9.30
C ARG A 29 4.62 -15.12 9.38
N GLU A 30 5.17 -14.12 8.68
CA GLU A 30 4.61 -12.76 8.65
C GLU A 30 3.34 -12.72 7.81
N ILE A 31 3.30 -13.44 6.68
CA ILE A 31 2.11 -13.60 5.84
C ILE A 31 0.97 -14.23 6.65
N TRP A 32 1.26 -15.33 7.37
CA TRP A 32 0.28 -15.97 8.24
C TRP A 32 -0.23 -15.02 9.34
N ALA A 33 0.68 -14.32 10.02
CA ALA A 33 0.30 -13.38 11.07
C ALA A 33 -0.60 -12.24 10.56
N ILE A 34 -0.30 -11.68 9.37
CA ILE A 34 -1.13 -10.64 8.74
C ILE A 34 -2.51 -11.22 8.39
N ARG A 35 -2.55 -12.38 7.73
CA ARG A 35 -3.80 -13.02 7.33
C ARG A 35 -4.71 -13.31 8.54
N THR A 36 -4.17 -13.88 9.61
CA THR A 36 -4.93 -14.16 10.83
C THR A 36 -5.48 -12.87 11.45
N ARG A 37 -4.69 -11.80 11.52
CA ARG A 37 -5.17 -10.51 12.03
C ARG A 37 -6.33 -9.94 11.21
N LEU A 38 -6.25 -10.02 9.87
CA LEU A 38 -7.31 -9.58 8.97
C LEU A 38 -8.58 -10.44 9.06
N GLN A 39 -8.42 -11.75 9.27
CA GLN A 39 -9.54 -12.66 9.53
C GLN A 39 -10.23 -12.33 10.86
N MET A 40 -9.46 -12.11 11.93
CA MET A 40 -10.00 -11.77 13.25
C MET A 40 -10.70 -10.42 13.26
N SER A 41 -10.25 -9.45 12.46
CA SER A 41 -10.91 -8.15 12.33
C SER A 41 -12.16 -8.18 11.45
N SER A 42 -12.52 -9.34 10.88
CA SER A 42 -13.64 -9.50 9.93
C SER A 42 -13.59 -8.51 8.75
N ASN A 43 -12.40 -8.04 8.37
CA ASN A 43 -12.21 -7.09 7.28
C ASN A 43 -12.06 -7.83 5.94
N ALA A 44 -13.20 -8.28 5.39
CA ALA A 44 -13.23 -9.09 4.17
C ALA A 44 -12.55 -8.43 2.97
N ARG A 45 -12.68 -7.10 2.82
CA ARG A 45 -12.06 -6.36 1.72
C ARG A 45 -10.54 -6.38 1.79
N GLU A 46 -9.97 -6.07 2.95
CA GLU A 46 -8.51 -6.08 3.13
C GLU A 46 -7.93 -7.49 3.06
N LEU A 47 -8.64 -8.48 3.59
CA LEU A 47 -8.26 -9.89 3.48
C LEU A 47 -8.21 -10.34 2.02
N ALA A 48 -9.23 -10.01 1.22
CA ALA A 48 -9.27 -10.32 -0.20
C ALA A 48 -8.15 -9.60 -0.98
N MET A 49 -7.93 -8.31 -0.72
CA MET A 49 -6.83 -7.55 -1.33
C MET A 49 -5.46 -8.13 -0.98
N PHE A 50 -5.26 -8.53 0.29
CA PHE A 50 -4.00 -9.12 0.74
C PHE A 50 -3.74 -10.45 0.04
N ASN A 51 -4.71 -11.36 0.00
CA ASN A 51 -4.57 -12.64 -0.69
C ASN A 51 -4.30 -12.43 -2.19
N LEU A 52 -5.08 -11.57 -2.84
CA LEU A 52 -4.90 -11.26 -4.25
C LEU A 52 -3.53 -10.65 -4.56
N ALA A 53 -2.99 -9.79 -3.69
CA ALA A 53 -1.67 -9.20 -3.84
C ALA A 53 -0.56 -10.26 -3.86
N ILE A 54 -0.67 -11.28 -3.01
CA ILE A 54 0.30 -12.37 -2.91
C ILE A 54 0.24 -13.27 -4.15
N ASP A 55 -0.97 -13.60 -4.61
CA ASP A 55 -1.17 -14.53 -5.73
C ASP A 55 -0.81 -13.90 -7.08
N SER A 56 -1.17 -12.63 -7.29
CA SER A 56 -0.99 -11.94 -8.58
C SER A 56 0.34 -11.20 -8.73
N LYS A 57 1.03 -10.88 -7.62
CA LYS A 57 2.26 -10.06 -7.58
C LYS A 57 2.11 -8.69 -8.26
N LEU A 58 0.88 -8.14 -8.30
CA LEU A 58 0.63 -6.81 -8.85
C LEU A 58 1.30 -5.71 -8.02
N ARG A 59 1.62 -4.58 -8.67
CA ARG A 59 2.00 -3.37 -7.93
C ARG A 59 0.78 -2.87 -7.16
N ALA A 60 1.02 -2.22 -6.03
CA ALA A 60 -0.06 -1.70 -5.19
C ALA A 60 -1.02 -0.80 -5.97
N CYS A 61 -0.52 0.09 -6.84
CA CYS A 61 -1.37 0.96 -7.65
C CYS A 61 -2.27 0.17 -8.61
N ASP A 62 -1.76 -0.89 -9.22
CA ASP A 62 -2.50 -1.71 -10.18
C ASP A 62 -3.57 -2.53 -9.46
N LEU A 63 -3.21 -3.15 -8.33
CA LEU A 63 -4.13 -3.88 -7.46
C LEU A 63 -5.30 -3.00 -6.99
N THR A 64 -5.02 -1.77 -6.53
CA THR A 64 -6.07 -0.87 -6.02
C THR A 64 -7.01 -0.33 -7.10
N ARG A 65 -6.64 -0.44 -8.39
CA ARG A 65 -7.43 0.05 -9.52
C ARG A 65 -8.27 -1.05 -10.18
N LEU A 66 -8.20 -2.29 -9.69
CA LEU A 66 -9.02 -3.39 -10.22
C LEU A 66 -10.51 -3.08 -10.06
N GLN A 67 -11.26 -3.41 -11.10
CA GLN A 67 -12.71 -3.28 -11.18
C GLN A 67 -13.31 -4.67 -11.46
N VAL A 68 -14.53 -4.88 -10.98
CA VAL A 68 -15.32 -6.09 -11.20
C VAL A 68 -16.24 -5.89 -12.39
#